data_AF-A0A9E3EV10-F1
#
_entry.id   AF-A0A9E3EV10-F1
#
_cell.length_a   1.000
_cell.length_b   1.000
_cell.length_c   1.000
_cell.angle_alpha   90.00
_cell.angle_beta   90.00
_cell.angle_gamma   90.00
#
_symmetry.space_group_name_H-M   'P 1'
#
loop_
_entity.id
_entity.type
_entity.pdbx_description
1 polymer ?
#
loop_
_entity_poly.entity_id
_entity_poly.type
_entity_poly.pdbx_seq_one_letter_code
_entity_poly.pdbx_strand_id
1 'polypeptide(L)'
;MNIEDDFRDLAPLDPGRDAVRWESMVGAITRAAQPELARRSRMPAPGMLMLLSDWMRPAVSTAALLAAAAGTFLLTEQQTTATASTATTAGLADALYPVPVATWMDAGQAPSLEDMVTALEGDGQ
;
A
#
# COMPACT_ATOMS: atom_id res chain seq x y z
N MET A 1 -32.82 -22.40 2.57
CA MET A 1 -32.34 -21.88 3.86
C MET A 1 -30.92 -21.41 3.62
N ASN A 2 -30.71 -20.09 3.55
CA ASN A 2 -29.46 -19.49 3.10
C ASN A 2 -28.52 -19.39 4.29
N ILE A 3 -27.40 -20.13 4.26
CA ILE A 3 -26.50 -20.31 5.41
C ILE A 3 -25.72 -19.01 5.72
N GLU A 4 -25.59 -18.11 4.74
CA GLU A 4 -24.76 -16.90 4.83
C GLU A 4 -25.34 -15.78 5.71
N ASP A 5 -26.66 -15.71 5.87
CA ASP A 5 -27.31 -14.69 6.71
C ASP A 5 -27.28 -15.06 8.21
N ASP A 6 -27.27 -16.35 8.53
CA ASP A 6 -27.37 -16.85 9.91
C ASP A 6 -26.06 -16.70 10.71
N PHE A 7 -24.90 -16.70 10.03
CA PHE A 7 -23.58 -16.47 10.66
C PHE A 7 -23.30 -15.00 11.00
N ARG A 8 -24.04 -14.06 10.41
CA ARG A 8 -23.80 -12.62 10.60
C ARG A 8 -24.63 -12.01 11.73
N ASP A 9 -25.67 -12.70 12.19
CA ASP A 9 -26.44 -12.22 13.33
C ASP A 9 -25.70 -12.50 14.65
N LEU A 10 -25.08 -11.46 15.19
CA LEU A 10 -24.40 -11.49 16.49
C LEU A 10 -25.31 -11.04 17.63
N ALA A 11 -26.58 -10.69 17.38
CA ALA A 11 -27.52 -10.30 18.43
C ALA A 11 -27.73 -11.36 19.53
N PRO A 12 -27.61 -12.68 19.25
CA PRO A 12 -27.62 -13.71 20.30
C PRO A 12 -26.40 -13.67 21.23
N LEU A 13 -25.30 -13.04 20.79
CA LEU A 13 -24.04 -12.87 21.54
C LEU A 13 -23.91 -11.47 22.15
N ASP A 14 -24.98 -10.67 22.18
CA ASP A 14 -24.98 -9.37 22.86
C ASP A 14 -24.98 -9.55 24.39
N PRO A 15 -23.92 -9.15 25.11
CA PRO A 15 -23.84 -9.28 26.56
C PRO A 15 -24.79 -8.35 27.30
N GLY A 16 -25.25 -7.26 26.67
CA GLY A 16 -26.13 -6.27 27.28
C GLY A 16 -27.61 -6.66 27.28
N ARG A 17 -28.00 -7.63 26.44
CA ARG A 17 -29.40 -8.01 26.24
C ARG A 17 -29.95 -8.95 27.32
N ASP A 18 -29.10 -9.83 27.84
CA ASP A 18 -29.44 -10.79 28.90
C ASP A 18 -28.17 -11.27 29.61
N ALA A 19 -27.83 -10.60 30.72
CA ALA A 19 -26.64 -10.90 31.50
C ALA A 19 -26.67 -12.31 32.10
N VAL A 20 -27.85 -12.81 32.50
CA VAL A 20 -27.98 -14.14 33.12
C VAL A 20 -27.72 -15.23 32.08
N ARG A 21 -28.29 -15.08 30.88
CA ARG A 21 -28.01 -15.99 29.75
C ARG A 21 -26.55 -15.94 29.32
N TRP A 22 -25.97 -14.74 29.26
CA TRP A 22 -24.56 -14.54 28.92
C TRP A 22 -23.64 -15.27 29.90
N GLU A 23 -23.80 -15.06 31.21
CA GLU A 23 -22.99 -15.73 32.24
C GLU A 23 -23.17 -17.24 32.22
N SER A 24 -24.39 -17.74 31.98
CA SER A 24 -24.63 -19.17 31.82
C SER A 24 -23.89 -19.74 30.60
N MET A 25 -23.87 -19.01 29.48
CA MET A 25 -23.18 -19.41 28.26
C MET A 25 -21.66 -19.42 28.45
N VAL A 26 -21.10 -18.37 29.04
CA VAL A 26 -19.69 -18.28 29.41
C VAL A 26 -19.31 -19.44 30.33
N GLY A 27 -20.08 -19.67 31.41
CA GLY A 27 -19.83 -20.76 32.34
C GLY A 27 -19.87 -22.14 31.68
N ALA A 28 -20.79 -22.38 30.74
CA ALA A 28 -20.87 -23.61 29.98
C ALA A 28 -19.65 -23.80 29.05
N ILE A 29 -19.25 -22.76 28.32
CA ILE A 29 -18.07 -22.77 27.43
C ILE A 29 -16.81 -23.00 28.25
N THR A 30 -16.61 -22.25 29.35
CA THR A 30 -15.45 -22.40 30.22
C THR A 30 -15.36 -23.81 30.79
N ARG A 31 -16.48 -24.40 31.22
CA ARG A 31 -16.53 -25.78 31.72
C ARG A 31 -16.20 -26.80 30.62
N ALA A 32 -16.71 -26.61 29.41
CA ALA A 32 -16.38 -27.47 28.27
C ALA A 32 -14.89 -27.35 27.87
N ALA A 33 -14.31 -26.15 28.01
CA ALA A 33 -12.92 -25.87 27.69
C ALA A 33 -11.91 -26.24 28.80
N GLN A 34 -12.36 -26.55 30.03
CA GLN A 34 -11.51 -26.95 31.15
C GLN A 34 -10.39 -27.95 30.82
N PRO A 35 -10.64 -29.07 30.11
CA PRO A 35 -9.56 -30.02 29.78
C PRO A 35 -8.47 -29.40 28.89
N GLU A 36 -8.85 -28.53 27.95
CA GLU A 36 -7.90 -27.83 27.09
C GLU A 36 -7.12 -26.75 27.85
N LEU A 37 -7.81 -26.00 28.72
CA LEU A 37 -7.17 -25.01 29.59
C LEU A 37 -6.17 -25.68 30.53
N ALA A 38 -6.51 -26.84 31.09
CA ALA A 38 -5.61 -27.65 31.91
C ALA A 38 -4.44 -28.24 31.12
N ARG A 39 -4.63 -28.55 29.83
CA ARG A 39 -3.54 -28.97 28.93
C ARG A 39 -2.58 -27.81 28.68
N ARG A 40 -3.10 -26.61 28.39
CA ARG A 40 -2.31 -25.40 28.12
C ARG A 40 -1.61 -24.85 29.35
N SER A 41 -2.20 -24.95 30.53
CA SER A 41 -1.56 -24.50 31.78
C SER A 41 -0.35 -25.35 32.18
N ARG A 42 -0.23 -26.58 31.66
CA ARG A 42 0.93 -27.45 31.84
C ARG A 42 2.05 -27.17 30.83
N MET A 43 1.75 -26.45 29.74
CA MET A 43 2.79 -25.97 28.85
C MET A 43 3.52 -24.82 29.53
N PRO A 44 4.84 -24.66 29.31
CA PRO A 44 5.54 -23.46 29.75
C PRO A 44 4.77 -22.25 29.24
N ALA A 45 4.51 -21.27 30.13
CA ALA A 45 3.87 -20.03 29.71
C ALA A 45 4.63 -19.51 28.48
N PRO A 46 3.94 -19.22 27.36
CA PRO A 46 4.62 -18.79 26.15
C PRO A 46 5.43 -17.55 26.49
N GLY A 47 6.76 -17.71 26.49
CA GLY A 47 7.65 -16.59 26.72
C GLY A 47 7.44 -15.54 25.64
N MET A 48 7.82 -14.29 25.92
CA MET A 48 7.72 -13.18 24.96
C MET A 48 8.27 -13.54 23.56
N LEU A 49 9.33 -14.35 23.51
CA LEU A 49 9.93 -14.83 22.26
C LEU A 49 9.04 -15.80 21.47
N MET A 50 8.27 -16.64 22.16
CA MET A 50 7.37 -17.61 21.52
C MET A 50 6.17 -16.89 20.91
N LEU A 51 5.64 -15.88 21.61
CA LEU A 51 4.62 -14.98 21.05
C LEU A 51 5.16 -14.26 19.80
N LEU A 52 6.38 -13.72 19.83
CA LEU A 52 6.99 -13.10 18.65
C LEU A 52 7.17 -14.09 17.49
N SER A 53 7.54 -15.34 17.77
CA SER A 53 7.73 -16.35 16.73
C SER A 53 6.43 -16.72 16.00
N ASP A 54 5.30 -16.73 16.70
CA ASP A 54 3.98 -16.98 16.09
C ASP A 54 3.60 -15.87 15.10
N TRP A 55 4.09 -14.65 15.31
CA TRP A 55 3.90 -13.51 14.41
C TRP A 55 4.87 -13.46 13.23
N MET A 56 5.98 -14.20 13.27
CA MET A 56 6.95 -14.18 12.15
C MET A 56 6.31 -14.66 10.85
N ARG A 57 5.54 -15.75 10.91
CA ARG A 57 4.95 -16.36 9.71
C ARG A 57 3.95 -15.44 9.01
N PRO A 58 2.94 -14.86 9.68
CA PRO A 58 2.06 -13.87 9.04
C PRO A 58 2.82 -12.61 8.61
N ALA A 59 3.77 -12.10 9.41
CA ALA A 59 4.54 -10.90 9.04
C ALA A 59 5.36 -11.10 7.76
N VAL A 60 6.05 -12.24 7.62
CA VAL A 60 6.81 -12.58 6.41
C VAL A 60 5.88 -12.75 5.21
N SER A 61 4.72 -13.40 5.38
CA SER A 61 3.73 -13.51 4.30
C SER A 61 3.22 -12.14 3.84
N THR A 62 2.90 -11.24 4.76
CA THR A 62 2.49 -9.87 4.42
C THR A 62 3.60 -9.10 3.73
N ALA A 63 4.84 -9.20 4.22
CA ALA A 63 6.00 -8.56 3.58
C ALA A 63 6.23 -9.08 2.16
N ALA A 64 6.11 -10.39 1.94
CA ALA A 64 6.24 -11.00 0.61
C ALA A 64 5.14 -10.51 -0.34
N LEU A 65 3.90 -10.40 0.12
CA LEU A 65 2.79 -9.86 -0.67
C LEU A 65 3.01 -8.39 -1.02
N LEU A 66 3.46 -7.57 -0.07
CA LEU A 66 3.80 -6.17 -0.32
C LEU A 66 4.96 -6.03 -1.30
N ALA A 67 5.99 -6.85 -1.17
CA ALA A 67 7.13 -6.86 -2.08
C ALA A 67 6.70 -7.28 -3.50
N ALA A 68 5.83 -8.28 -3.63
CA ALA A 68 5.27 -8.68 -4.92
C ALA A 68 4.43 -7.56 -5.54
N ALA A 69 3.56 -6.92 -4.76
CA ALA A 69 2.75 -5.79 -5.21
C ALA A 69 3.60 -4.59 -5.66
N ALA A 70 4.62 -4.23 -4.87
CA ALA A 70 5.56 -3.16 -5.20
C ALA A 70 6.38 -3.50 -6.45
N GLY A 71 6.82 -4.75 -6.60
CA GLY A 71 7.51 -5.23 -7.79
C GLY A 71 6.64 -5.15 -9.04
N THR A 72 5.38 -5.58 -8.96
CA THR A 72 4.42 -5.45 -10.06
C THR A 72 4.13 -3.99 -10.41
N PHE A 73 4.05 -3.11 -9.41
CA PHE A 73 3.87 -1.68 -9.61
C PHE A 73 5.06 -1.05 -10.34
N LEU A 74 6.30 -1.35 -9.91
CA LEU A 74 7.50 -0.84 -10.58
C LEU A 74 7.63 -1.32 -12.02
N LEU A 75 7.31 -2.59 -12.30
CA LEU A 75 7.37 -3.14 -13.66
C LEU A 75 6.32 -2.51 -14.61
N THR A 76 5.15 -2.13 -14.08
CA THR A 76 4.08 -1.49 -14.86
C THR A 76 4.31 0.01 -15.05
N GLU A 77 4.90 0.68 -14.05
CA GLU A 77 5.32 2.08 -14.17
C GLU A 77 6.48 2.24 -15.17
N GLN A 78 7.48 1.36 -15.17
CA GLN A 78 8.58 1.43 -16.15
C GLN A 78 8.11 1.38 -17.61
N GLN A 79 7.02 0.67 -17.90
CA GLN A 79 6.40 0.67 -19.22
C GLN A 79 5.69 1.99 -19.55
N THR A 80 5.22 2.74 -18.54
CA THR A 80 4.54 4.02 -18.71
C THR A 80 5.53 5.20 -18.73
N THR A 81 6.59 5.16 -17.93
CA THR A 81 7.62 6.22 -17.89
C THR A 81 8.44 6.27 -19.19
N ALA A 82 8.62 5.14 -19.89
CA ALA A 82 9.29 5.12 -21.20
C ALA A 82 8.54 5.93 -22.28
N THR A 83 7.23 6.16 -22.12
CA THR A 83 6.42 7.01 -23.02
C THR A 83 6.18 8.41 -22.43
N ALA A 84 6.11 8.55 -21.11
CA ALA A 84 5.83 9.83 -20.45
C ALA A 84 7.07 10.74 -20.26
N SER A 85 8.29 10.18 -20.17
CA SER A 85 9.49 10.99 -19.93
C SER A 85 9.85 11.92 -21.08
N THR A 86 9.42 11.61 -22.31
CA THR A 86 9.63 12.50 -23.47
C THR A 86 8.59 13.63 -23.50
N ALA A 87 7.35 13.37 -23.05
CA ALA A 87 6.26 14.34 -23.11
C ALA A 87 6.36 15.44 -22.04
N THR A 88 6.79 15.10 -20.82
CA THR A 88 6.89 16.08 -19.72
C THR A 88 8.07 17.04 -19.91
N THR A 89 9.16 16.56 -20.52
CA THR A 89 10.38 17.38 -20.74
C THR A 89 10.18 18.38 -21.89
N ALA A 90 9.46 17.99 -22.95
CA ALA A 90 9.09 18.89 -24.05
C ALA A 90 8.16 20.03 -23.58
N GLY A 91 7.17 19.73 -22.73
CA GLY A 91 6.24 20.75 -22.21
C GLY A 91 6.87 21.74 -21.22
N LEU A 92 7.92 21.34 -20.48
CA LEU A 92 8.65 22.26 -19.60
C LEU A 92 9.65 23.12 -20.37
N ALA A 93 10.26 22.61 -21.43
CA ALA A 93 11.17 23.39 -22.28
C ALA A 93 10.42 24.54 -22.99
N ASP A 94 9.19 24.28 -23.43
CA ASP A 94 8.32 25.27 -24.09
C ASP A 94 7.77 26.34 -23.13
N ALA A 95 7.71 26.04 -21.82
CA ALA A 95 7.21 26.96 -20.79
C ALA A 95 8.32 27.82 -20.13
N LEU A 96 9.58 27.38 -20.16
CA LEU A 96 10.70 28.08 -19.52
C LEU A 96 11.58 28.87 -20.49
N TYR A 97 11.56 28.54 -21.78
CA TYR A 97 12.48 29.11 -22.76
C TYR A 97 11.72 29.70 -23.95
N PRO A 98 12.17 30.84 -24.49
CA PRO A 98 11.68 31.34 -25.77
C PRO A 98 11.81 30.26 -26.85
N VAL A 99 10.79 30.13 -27.70
CA VAL A 99 10.66 29.12 -28.76
C VAL A 99 11.97 28.82 -29.53
N PRO A 100 12.81 29.81 -29.89
CA PRO A 100 14.09 29.53 -30.56
C PRO A 100 15.03 28.62 -29.74
N VAL A 101 15.10 28.85 -28.42
CA VAL A 101 15.98 28.11 -27.50
C VAL A 101 15.48 26.68 -27.30
N ALA A 102 14.16 26.48 -27.24
CA ALA A 102 13.57 25.14 -27.19
C ALA A 102 13.95 24.33 -28.44
N THR A 103 13.89 24.94 -29.64
CA THR A 103 14.24 24.25 -30.89
C THR A 103 15.72 23.89 -30.99
N TRP A 104 16.63 24.66 -30.40
CA TRP A 104 18.06 24.34 -30.36
C TRP A 104 18.37 23.18 -29.42
N MET A 105 17.68 23.11 -28.28
CA MET A 105 17.80 21.99 -27.35
C MET A 105 17.31 20.69 -27.98
N ASP A 106 16.19 20.72 -28.70
CA ASP A 106 15.67 19.54 -29.41
C ASP A 106 16.57 19.10 -30.58
N ALA A 107 17.20 20.05 -31.28
CA ALA A 107 18.13 19.77 -32.38
C ALA A 107 19.54 19.36 -31.91
N GLY A 108 19.86 19.48 -30.61
CA GLY A 108 21.20 19.21 -30.07
C GLY A 108 22.28 20.14 -30.62
N GLN A 109 21.90 21.33 -31.11
CA GLN A 109 22.79 22.26 -31.78
C GLN A 109 23.03 23.49 -30.91
N ALA A 110 24.30 23.83 -30.66
CA ALA A 110 24.64 25.04 -29.92
C ALA A 110 24.35 26.28 -30.79
N PRO A 111 23.63 27.29 -30.27
CA PRO A 111 23.34 28.50 -31.03
C PRO A 111 24.61 29.29 -31.34
N SER A 112 24.63 29.97 -32.48
CA SER A 112 25.67 30.95 -32.76
C SER A 112 25.43 32.25 -31.99
N LEU A 113 26.47 33.08 -31.86
CA LEU A 113 26.36 34.38 -31.18
C LEU A 113 25.30 35.31 -31.84
N GLU A 114 25.14 35.20 -33.16
CA GLU A 114 24.17 35.99 -33.92
C GLU A 114 22.73 35.54 -33.63
N ASP A 115 22.53 34.23 -33.43
CA ASP A 115 21.24 33.65 -33.07
C ASP A 115 20.80 34.05 -31.65
N MET A 116 21.76 34.12 -30.71
CA MET A 116 21.48 34.55 -29.33
C MET A 116 21.06 36.02 -29.26
N VAL A 117 21.68 36.90 -30.05
CA VAL A 117 21.31 38.33 -30.11
C VAL A 117 19.92 38.49 -30.71
N THR A 118 19.63 37.77 -31.79
CA THR A 118 18.32 37.82 -32.46
C THR A 118 17.20 37.32 -31.54
N ALA A 119 17.44 36.27 -30.75
CA ALA A 119 16.47 35.75 -29.78
C ALA A 119 16.21 36.70 -28.61
N LEU A 120 17.19 37.52 -28.22
CA LEU A 120 17.05 38.49 -27.14
C LEU A 120 16.38 39.79 -27.60
N GLU A 121 16.59 40.19 -28.86
CA GLU A 121 16.01 41.39 -29.45
C GLU A 121 14.56 41.19 -29.94
N GLY A 122 14.17 39.94 -30.25
CA GLY A 122 12.83 39.58 -30.71
C GLY A 122 11.72 39.65 -29.66
N ASP A 123 12.06 39.79 -28.37
CA ASP A 123 11.10 39.83 -27.24
C ASP A 123 10.55 41.25 -26.95
N GLY A 124 10.81 42.20 -27.86
CA GLY A 124 10.52 43.63 -27.71
C GLY A 124 9.43 44.21 -28.62
N GLN A 125 8.60 43.39 -29.31
CA GLN A 125 7.44 43.87 -30.08
C GLN A 125 6.13 43.22 -29.66
#